data_AF-A0A7C1DSQ3-F1
#
_entry.id   AF-A0A7C1DSQ3-F1
#
_cell.length_a   1.000
_cell.length_b   1.000
_cell.length_c   1.000
_cell.angle_alpha   90.00
_cell.angle_beta   90.00
_cell.angle_gamma   90.00
#
_symmetry.space_group_name_H-M   'P 1'
#
loop_
_entity.id
_entity.type
_entity.pdbx_description
1 polymer ?
#
loop_
_entity_poly.entity_id
_entity_poly.type
_entity_poly.pdbx_seq_one_letter_code
_entity_poly.pdbx_strand_id
1 'polypeptide(L)'
;MKGIDQQIIPLVLGVIIAGALLIVGFTVISQAKGGIEDLQSTSEQFQQRLEAMDNLYLACRDWTTGDRYNAEKILNTYKLPDRMQPYRYPRTRCGEPLKELAQKCYRGTETYGGCAGNGYISAGETEVSTCTTVCRNVQIIYEKCEVACNNNVVSCFEYLIESQGSSISSDSMSVPTNLLNRACGG
;
A
#
# COMPACT_ATOMS: atom_id res chain seq x y z
N MET A 1 78.35 16.70 -19.20
CA MET A 1 77.67 16.06 -18.05
C MET A 1 76.21 16.50 -18.10
N LYS A 2 75.28 15.54 -18.18
CA LYS A 2 73.85 15.77 -18.41
C LYS A 2 73.21 16.36 -17.15
N GLY A 3 72.60 17.54 -17.29
CA GLY A 3 71.75 18.13 -16.25
C GLY A 3 70.43 17.37 -16.20
N ILE A 4 70.05 16.92 -15.00
CA ILE A 4 68.73 16.34 -14.77
C ILE A 4 67.74 17.49 -14.70
N ASP A 5 66.77 17.48 -15.61
CA ASP A 5 65.69 18.46 -15.76
C ASP A 5 64.95 18.72 -14.44
N GLN A 6 64.90 20.00 -14.05
CA GLN A 6 64.12 20.53 -12.93
C GLN A 6 62.59 20.40 -13.08
N GLN A 7 62.10 19.75 -14.15
CA GLN A 7 60.68 19.55 -14.42
C GLN A 7 60.10 18.23 -13.86
N ILE A 8 60.92 17.32 -13.32
CA ILE A 8 60.44 16.02 -12.84
C ILE A 8 59.74 16.14 -11.47
N ILE A 9 60.12 17.11 -10.64
CA ILE A 9 59.62 17.27 -9.27
C ILE A 9 58.12 17.67 -9.20
N PRO A 10 57.63 18.69 -9.95
CA PRO A 10 56.20 19.03 -9.90
C PRO A 10 55.31 17.97 -10.56
N LEU A 11 55.84 17.17 -11.48
CA LEU A 11 55.08 16.13 -12.18
C LEU A 11 54.74 14.94 -11.26
N VAL A 12 55.69 14.54 -10.39
CA VAL A 12 55.48 13.43 -9.45
C VAL A 12 54.53 13.82 -8.30
N LEU A 13 54.60 15.07 -7.82
CA LEU A 13 53.69 15.58 -6.78
C LEU A 13 52.23 15.72 -7.28
N GLY A 14 52.02 16.11 -8.54
CA GLY A 14 50.68 16.18 -9.13
C GLY A 14 49.97 14.82 -9.25
N VAL A 15 50.72 13.76 -9.55
CA VAL A 15 50.18 12.39 -9.70
C VAL A 15 49.75 11.80 -8.35
N ILE A 16 50.44 12.13 -7.25
CA ILE A 16 50.08 11.63 -5.91
C ILE A 16 48.78 12.28 -5.41
N ILE A 17 48.57 13.57 -5.67
CA ILE A 17 47.33 14.29 -5.28
C ILE A 17 46.13 13.79 -6.10
N ALA A 18 46.30 13.54 -7.40
CA ALA A 18 45.26 12.96 -8.24
C ALA A 18 44.94 11.49 -7.84
N GLY A 19 45.95 10.71 -7.46
CA GLY A 19 45.78 9.35 -6.96
C GLY A 19 45.05 9.29 -5.62
N ALA A 20 45.34 10.19 -4.69
CA ALA A 20 44.65 10.28 -3.41
C ALA A 20 43.17 10.71 -3.56
N LEU A 21 42.87 11.65 -4.46
CA LEU A 21 41.49 12.07 -4.75
C LEU A 21 40.66 10.95 -5.41
N LEU A 22 41.27 10.13 -6.27
CA LEU A 22 40.59 8.97 -6.86
C LEU A 22 40.28 7.90 -5.80
N ILE A 23 41.19 7.62 -4.87
CA ILE A 23 40.97 6.61 -3.81
C ILE A 23 39.90 7.05 -2.81
N VAL A 24 39.85 8.35 -2.46
CA VAL A 24 38.77 8.92 -1.63
C VAL A 24 37.44 8.92 -2.39
N GLY A 25 37.45 9.19 -3.70
CA GLY A 25 36.27 9.07 -4.56
C GLY A 25 35.68 7.67 -4.57
N PHE A 26 36.49 6.61 -4.71
CA PHE A 26 36.00 5.23 -4.73
C PHE A 26 35.49 4.73 -3.37
N THR A 27 36.10 5.16 -2.25
CA THR A 27 35.64 4.75 -0.91
C THR A 27 34.35 5.46 -0.48
N VAL A 28 34.16 6.73 -0.85
CA VAL A 28 32.91 7.46 -0.60
C VAL A 28 31.80 7.01 -1.57
N ILE A 29 32.10 6.75 -2.84
CA ILE A 29 31.11 6.26 -3.82
C ILE A 29 30.67 4.82 -3.51
N SER A 30 31.53 3.97 -2.95
CA SER A 30 31.14 2.61 -2.57
C SER A 30 30.26 2.55 -1.32
N GLN A 31 30.36 3.53 -0.40
CA GLN A 31 29.43 3.68 0.72
C GLN A 31 28.15 4.43 0.33
N ALA A 32 28.25 5.40 -0.60
CA ALA A 32 27.09 6.11 -1.13
C ALA A 32 26.23 5.26 -2.06
N LYS A 33 26.80 4.30 -2.80
CA LYS A 33 26.01 3.36 -3.62
C LYS A 33 25.08 2.48 -2.76
N GLY A 34 25.58 1.95 -1.64
CA GLY A 34 24.73 1.23 -0.68
C GLY A 34 23.63 2.13 -0.10
N GLY A 35 23.97 3.37 0.28
CA GLY A 35 22.98 4.34 0.78
C GLY A 35 21.95 4.78 -0.26
N ILE A 36 22.31 4.89 -1.55
CA ILE A 36 21.40 5.28 -2.63
C ILE A 36 20.48 4.11 -3.01
N GLU A 37 20.99 2.88 -3.05
CA GLU A 37 20.18 1.66 -3.28
C GLU A 37 19.17 1.43 -2.14
N ASP A 38 19.58 1.67 -0.89
CA ASP A 38 18.69 1.63 0.28
C ASP A 38 17.64 2.76 0.26
N LEU A 39 18.01 3.97 -0.15
CA LEU A 39 17.08 5.09 -0.30
C LEU A 39 16.09 4.87 -1.45
N GLN A 40 16.54 4.31 -2.57
CA GLN A 40 15.70 4.01 -3.72
C GLN A 40 14.72 2.88 -3.40
N SER A 41 15.17 1.80 -2.78
CA SER A 41 14.29 0.70 -2.35
C SER A 41 13.27 1.15 -1.29
N THR A 42 13.66 2.03 -0.37
CA THR A 42 12.73 2.65 0.60
C THR A 42 11.68 3.52 -0.09
N SER A 43 12.07 4.30 -1.12
CA SER A 43 11.16 5.12 -1.90
C SER A 43 10.16 4.28 -2.71
N GLU A 44 10.63 3.21 -3.37
CA GLU A 44 9.77 2.30 -4.14
C GLU A 44 8.77 1.58 -3.22
N GLN A 45 9.21 1.13 -2.04
CA GLN A 45 8.32 0.54 -1.02
C GLN A 45 7.28 1.53 -0.51
N PHE A 46 7.66 2.79 -0.30
CA PHE A 46 6.72 3.83 0.13
C PHE A 46 5.68 4.13 -0.96
N GLN A 47 6.09 4.25 -2.22
CA GLN A 47 5.18 4.44 -3.36
C GLN A 47 4.20 3.27 -3.50
N GLN A 48 4.68 2.03 -3.39
CA GLN A 48 3.81 0.85 -3.42
C GLN A 48 2.77 0.84 -2.30
N ARG A 49 3.15 1.26 -1.09
CA ARG A 49 2.23 1.37 0.07
C ARG A 49 1.20 2.47 -0.12
N LEU A 50 1.62 3.64 -0.62
CA LEU A 50 0.73 4.73 -0.98
C LEU A 50 -0.29 4.29 -2.03
N GLU A 51 0.17 3.66 -3.11
CA GLU A 51 -0.70 3.12 -4.16
C GLU A 51 -1.64 2.04 -3.60
N ALA A 52 -1.19 1.16 -2.72
CA ALA A 52 -2.03 0.13 -2.12
C ALA A 52 -3.16 0.74 -1.29
N MET A 53 -2.86 1.76 -0.48
CA MET A 53 -3.83 2.50 0.33
C MET A 53 -4.87 3.18 -0.55
N ASP A 54 -4.43 4.00 -1.51
CA ASP A 54 -5.34 4.75 -2.38
C ASP A 54 -6.20 3.80 -3.22
N ASN A 55 -5.60 2.73 -3.78
CA ASN A 55 -6.34 1.73 -4.54
C ASN A 55 -7.42 1.03 -3.71
N LEU A 56 -7.15 0.71 -2.43
CA LEU A 56 -8.14 0.11 -1.55
C LEU A 56 -9.26 1.11 -1.23
N TYR A 57 -8.91 2.34 -0.85
CA TYR A 57 -9.88 3.39 -0.56
C TYR A 57 -10.82 3.64 -1.75
N LEU A 58 -10.24 3.88 -2.93
CA LEU A 58 -10.99 4.14 -4.16
C LEU A 58 -11.87 2.96 -4.55
N ALA A 59 -11.35 1.73 -4.51
CA ALA A 59 -12.15 0.54 -4.81
C ALA A 59 -13.34 0.37 -3.85
N CYS A 60 -13.14 0.63 -2.55
CA CYS A 60 -14.22 0.60 -1.57
C CYS A 60 -15.27 1.68 -1.82
N ARG A 61 -14.85 2.92 -2.11
CA ARG A 61 -15.76 4.03 -2.43
C ARG A 61 -16.57 3.75 -3.70
N ASP A 62 -15.91 3.32 -4.77
CA ASP A 62 -16.53 3.10 -6.07
C ASP A 62 -17.46 1.87 -6.04
N TRP A 63 -17.09 0.81 -5.30
CA TRP A 63 -17.97 -0.36 -5.12
C TRP A 63 -19.20 -0.03 -4.26
N THR A 64 -19.03 0.71 -3.16
CA THR A 64 -20.15 1.05 -2.24
C THR A 64 -21.15 2.03 -2.86
N THR A 65 -20.72 2.84 -3.83
CA THR A 65 -21.59 3.77 -4.58
C THR A 65 -22.07 3.21 -5.92
N GLY A 66 -21.47 2.10 -6.37
CA GLY A 66 -21.76 1.47 -7.65
C GLY A 66 -22.67 0.25 -7.56
N ASP A 67 -22.48 -0.66 -8.51
CA ASP A 67 -23.26 -1.88 -8.65
C ASP A 67 -22.64 -3.00 -7.80
N ARG A 68 -22.93 -2.91 -6.50
CA ARG A 68 -22.27 -3.71 -5.46
C ARG A 68 -22.58 -5.21 -5.49
N TYR A 69 -23.63 -5.62 -6.21
CA TYR A 69 -24.12 -7.00 -6.26
C TYR A 69 -23.71 -7.74 -7.54
N ASN A 70 -23.19 -7.02 -8.54
CA ASN A 70 -22.76 -7.62 -9.80
C ASN A 70 -21.40 -8.31 -9.63
N ALA A 71 -21.38 -9.63 -9.79
CA ALA A 71 -20.19 -10.44 -9.56
C ALA A 71 -19.03 -10.13 -10.51
N GLU A 72 -19.32 -9.83 -11.78
CA GLU A 72 -18.31 -9.43 -12.76
C GLU A 72 -17.64 -8.12 -12.33
N LYS A 73 -18.43 -7.12 -11.92
CA LYS A 73 -17.88 -5.83 -11.48
C LYS A 73 -17.04 -5.95 -10.23
N ILE A 74 -17.46 -6.77 -9.26
CA ILE A 74 -16.67 -7.06 -8.04
C ILE A 74 -15.29 -7.61 -8.40
N LEU A 75 -15.24 -8.59 -9.31
CA LEU A 75 -14.01 -9.29 -9.68
C LEU A 75 -13.12 -8.49 -10.64
N ASN A 76 -13.71 -7.77 -11.60
CA ASN A 76 -12.97 -7.23 -12.74
C ASN A 76 -12.94 -5.70 -12.80
N THR A 77 -13.99 -5.01 -12.35
CA THR A 77 -14.07 -3.54 -12.39
C THR A 77 -13.46 -2.95 -11.11
N TYR A 78 -14.05 -3.25 -9.96
CA TYR A 78 -13.58 -2.76 -8.67
C TYR A 78 -12.33 -3.53 -8.21
N LYS A 79 -12.21 -4.79 -8.63
CA LYS A 79 -11.16 -5.74 -8.19
C LYS A 79 -11.04 -5.75 -6.66
N LEU A 80 -12.17 -5.62 -5.97
CA LEU A 80 -12.20 -5.34 -4.53
C LEU A 80 -11.44 -6.39 -3.71
N PRO A 81 -11.60 -7.71 -3.96
CA PRO A 81 -10.80 -8.72 -3.26
C PRO A 81 -9.30 -8.57 -3.42
N ASP A 82 -8.84 -8.20 -4.63
CA ASP A 82 -7.42 -8.06 -4.92
C ASP A 82 -6.85 -6.81 -4.24
N ARG A 83 -7.62 -5.71 -4.16
CA ARG A 83 -7.20 -4.49 -3.43
C ARG A 83 -7.12 -4.69 -1.93
N MET A 84 -7.88 -5.63 -1.38
CA MET A 84 -7.82 -5.99 0.04
C MET A 84 -6.66 -6.92 0.38
N GLN A 85 -6.01 -7.55 -0.61
CA GLN A 85 -5.00 -8.58 -0.40
C GLN A 85 -3.81 -8.18 0.51
N PRO A 86 -3.31 -6.92 0.46
CA PRO A 86 -2.24 -6.46 1.34
C PRO A 86 -2.65 -6.36 2.83
N TYR A 87 -3.95 -6.25 3.12
CA TYR A 87 -4.46 -5.95 4.46
C TYR A 87 -5.12 -7.18 5.06
N ARG A 88 -4.52 -7.75 6.11
CA ARG A 88 -4.93 -9.08 6.64
C ARG A 88 -6.41 -9.13 7.01
N TYR A 89 -6.91 -8.12 7.73
CA TYR A 89 -8.27 -8.12 8.24
C TYR A 89 -9.31 -7.80 7.16
N PRO A 90 -9.16 -6.74 6.33
CA PRO A 90 -10.01 -6.55 5.15
C PRO A 90 -10.04 -7.79 4.24
N ARG A 91 -8.89 -8.42 3.98
CA ARG A 91 -8.81 -9.63 3.15
C ARG A 91 -9.66 -10.77 3.72
N THR A 92 -9.43 -11.13 4.97
CA THR A 92 -10.07 -12.31 5.58
C THR A 92 -11.54 -12.08 5.96
N ARG A 93 -11.93 -10.85 6.28
CA ARG A 93 -13.32 -10.51 6.66
C ARG A 93 -14.21 -10.19 5.47
N CYS A 94 -13.63 -9.71 4.38
CA CYS A 94 -14.39 -9.31 3.20
C CYS A 94 -13.82 -9.91 1.91
N GLY A 95 -12.56 -9.62 1.58
CA GLY A 95 -12.00 -9.94 0.26
C GLY A 95 -12.13 -11.41 -0.14
N GLU A 96 -11.71 -12.33 0.72
CA GLU A 96 -11.77 -13.78 0.49
C GLU A 96 -13.23 -14.30 0.39
N PRO A 97 -14.13 -14.06 1.37
CA PRO A 97 -15.53 -14.48 1.26
C PRO A 97 -16.26 -13.89 0.04
N LEU A 98 -16.07 -12.60 -0.23
CA LEU A 98 -16.72 -11.94 -1.36
C LEU A 98 -16.21 -12.46 -2.70
N LYS A 99 -14.91 -12.76 -2.80
CA LYS A 99 -14.34 -13.38 -4.00
C LYS A 99 -14.96 -14.74 -4.27
N GLU A 100 -15.10 -15.57 -3.24
CA GLU A 100 -15.72 -16.89 -3.37
C GLU A 100 -17.17 -16.77 -3.85
N LEU A 101 -17.96 -15.91 -3.20
CA LEU A 101 -19.36 -15.69 -3.56
C LEU A 101 -19.53 -15.11 -4.97
N ALA A 102 -18.74 -14.08 -5.32
CA ALA A 102 -18.76 -13.49 -6.65
C ALA A 102 -18.34 -14.52 -7.72
N GLN A 103 -17.30 -15.33 -7.49
CA GLN A 103 -16.90 -16.35 -8.45
C GLN A 103 -17.99 -17.42 -8.66
N LYS A 104 -18.73 -17.80 -7.62
CA LYS A 104 -19.86 -18.72 -7.73
C LYS A 104 -20.97 -18.12 -8.60
N CYS A 105 -21.38 -16.88 -8.34
CA CYS A 105 -22.46 -16.25 -9.09
C CYS A 105 -22.03 -15.89 -10.53
N TYR A 106 -20.77 -15.51 -10.74
CA TYR A 106 -20.22 -15.23 -12.08
C TYR A 106 -20.19 -16.47 -12.98
N ARG A 107 -19.90 -17.66 -12.42
CA ARG A 107 -19.87 -18.92 -13.18
C ARG A 107 -21.25 -19.52 -13.45
N GLY A 108 -22.34 -18.83 -13.05
CA GLY A 108 -23.70 -19.27 -13.33
C GLY A 108 -24.18 -20.44 -12.48
N THR A 109 -23.60 -20.66 -11.29
CA THR A 109 -24.09 -21.70 -10.37
C THR A 109 -25.35 -21.20 -9.65
N GLU A 110 -26.48 -21.10 -10.38
CA GLU A 110 -27.76 -20.55 -9.91
C GLU A 110 -28.38 -21.34 -8.75
N THR A 111 -27.92 -22.57 -8.51
CA THR A 111 -28.39 -23.45 -7.43
C THR A 111 -27.72 -23.20 -6.08
N TYR A 112 -26.73 -22.30 -6.00
CA TYR A 112 -26.14 -21.92 -4.72
C TYR A 112 -26.96 -20.78 -4.09
N GLY A 113 -27.39 -20.95 -2.83
CA GLY A 113 -28.40 -20.12 -2.17
C GLY A 113 -28.12 -18.61 -2.05
N GLY A 114 -26.96 -18.12 -2.50
CA GLY A 114 -26.57 -16.71 -2.48
C GLY A 114 -26.54 -15.99 -3.82
N CYS A 115 -26.95 -16.62 -4.92
CA CYS A 115 -26.97 -16.00 -6.25
C CYS A 115 -28.40 -15.66 -6.69
N ALA A 116 -28.61 -14.45 -7.20
CA ALA A 116 -29.89 -13.96 -7.71
C ALA A 116 -30.13 -14.31 -9.20
N GLY A 117 -29.18 -15.02 -9.83
CA GLY A 117 -29.18 -15.29 -11.27
C GLY A 117 -28.47 -14.22 -12.09
N ASN A 118 -28.18 -14.51 -13.37
CA ASN A 118 -27.55 -13.58 -14.32
C ASN A 118 -26.25 -12.90 -13.83
N GLY A 119 -25.44 -13.59 -13.03
CA GLY A 119 -24.19 -13.03 -12.49
C GLY A 119 -24.37 -12.10 -11.29
N TYR A 120 -25.55 -12.04 -10.67
CA TYR A 120 -25.81 -11.22 -9.48
C TYR A 120 -25.80 -12.04 -8.20
N ILE A 121 -25.34 -11.39 -7.12
CA ILE A 121 -25.41 -11.87 -5.75
C ILE A 121 -26.74 -11.41 -5.13
N SER A 122 -27.36 -12.26 -4.31
CA SER A 122 -28.59 -11.96 -3.59
C SER A 122 -28.41 -10.80 -2.60
N ALA A 123 -29.43 -9.94 -2.48
CA ALA A 123 -29.32 -8.71 -1.68
C ALA A 123 -29.12 -8.94 -0.17
N GLY A 124 -29.50 -10.12 0.34
CA GLY A 124 -29.43 -10.52 1.75
C GLY A 124 -28.15 -11.26 2.14
N GLU A 125 -27.19 -11.43 1.23
CA GLU A 125 -25.97 -12.17 1.53
C GLU A 125 -25.11 -11.45 2.58
N THR A 126 -24.73 -12.21 3.61
CA THR A 126 -23.99 -11.68 4.76
C THR A 126 -22.61 -11.18 4.36
N GLU A 127 -21.99 -11.80 3.36
CA GLU A 127 -20.70 -11.43 2.78
C GLU A 127 -20.76 -10.02 2.19
N VAL A 128 -21.84 -9.68 1.47
CA VAL A 128 -22.00 -8.34 0.89
C VAL A 128 -22.22 -7.30 1.98
N SER A 129 -23.05 -7.61 2.98
CA SER A 129 -23.27 -6.73 4.14
C SER A 129 -21.97 -6.49 4.91
N THR A 130 -21.25 -7.56 5.25
CA THR A 130 -19.96 -7.51 5.96
C THR A 130 -18.94 -6.70 5.18
N CYS A 131 -18.83 -6.92 3.86
CA CYS A 131 -17.95 -6.14 3.01
C CYS A 131 -18.33 -4.67 2.93
N THR A 132 -19.63 -4.36 2.94
CA THR A 132 -20.10 -2.97 2.96
C THR A 132 -19.63 -2.28 4.23
N THR A 133 -19.76 -2.94 5.39
CA THR A 133 -19.26 -2.41 6.67
C THR A 133 -17.74 -2.25 6.65
N VAL A 134 -17.00 -3.26 6.19
CA VAL A 134 -15.53 -3.17 6.04
C VAL A 134 -15.14 -1.98 5.16
N CYS A 135 -15.77 -1.81 4.00
CA CYS A 135 -15.42 -0.72 3.09
C CYS A 135 -15.80 0.66 3.62
N ARG A 136 -16.89 0.78 4.39
CA ARG A 136 -17.22 2.03 5.09
C ARG A 136 -16.15 2.35 6.13
N ASN A 137 -15.71 1.35 6.89
CA ASN A 137 -14.68 1.52 7.91
C ASN A 137 -13.31 1.87 7.30
N VAL A 138 -12.94 1.27 6.17
CA VAL A 138 -11.77 1.66 5.37
C VAL A 138 -11.85 3.15 4.97
N GLN A 139 -12.99 3.59 4.45
CA GLN A 139 -13.20 5.00 4.07
C GLN A 139 -13.07 5.94 5.28
N ILE A 140 -13.68 5.60 6.42
CA ILE A 140 -13.57 6.39 7.67
C ILE A 140 -12.11 6.50 8.14
N ILE A 141 -11.34 5.40 8.07
CA ILE A 141 -9.93 5.41 8.47
C ILE A 141 -9.14 6.34 7.54
N TYR A 142 -9.32 6.21 6.22
CA TYR A 142 -8.66 7.05 5.23
C TYR A 142 -8.93 8.53 5.49
N GLU A 143 -10.21 8.92 5.54
CA GLU A 143 -10.63 10.32 5.72
C GLU A 143 -10.11 10.90 7.05
N LYS A 144 -10.10 10.11 8.13
CA LYS A 144 -9.53 10.55 9.41
C LYS A 144 -8.03 10.76 9.32
N CYS A 145 -7.30 9.87 8.67
CA CYS A 145 -5.85 9.99 8.49
C CYS A 145 -5.49 11.16 7.57
N GLU A 146 -6.25 11.36 6.49
CA GLU A 146 -6.07 12.48 5.56
C GLU A 146 -6.27 13.83 6.26
N VAL A 147 -7.31 13.94 7.09
CA VAL A 147 -7.60 15.19 7.82
C VAL A 147 -6.62 15.44 8.97
N ALA A 148 -6.21 14.40 9.70
CA ALA A 148 -5.43 14.55 10.93
C ALA A 148 -3.91 14.47 10.72
N CYS A 149 -3.44 13.74 9.70
CA CYS A 149 -2.02 13.52 9.47
C CYS A 149 -1.62 14.15 8.13
N ASN A 150 -0.67 15.08 8.12
CA ASN A 150 -0.18 15.69 6.87
C ASN A 150 0.58 14.68 6.00
N ASN A 151 1.87 14.46 6.26
CA ASN A 151 2.73 13.62 5.43
C ASN A 151 2.75 12.15 5.86
N ASN A 152 1.88 11.76 6.80
CA ASN A 152 1.90 10.44 7.44
C ASN A 152 0.60 9.65 7.23
N VAL A 153 -0.19 10.01 6.23
CA VAL A 153 -1.49 9.37 5.93
C VAL A 153 -1.34 7.86 5.73
N VAL A 154 -0.33 7.43 4.96
CA VAL A 154 -0.07 6.00 4.68
C VAL A 154 0.20 5.22 5.96
N SER A 155 1.14 5.69 6.80
CA SER A 155 1.45 5.01 8.06
C SER A 155 0.27 5.04 9.02
N CYS A 156 -0.48 6.14 9.07
CA CYS A 156 -1.69 6.25 9.88
C CYS A 156 -2.74 5.22 9.44
N PHE A 157 -3.00 5.14 8.14
CA PHE A 157 -4.01 4.27 7.56
C PHE A 157 -3.68 2.80 7.84
N GLU A 158 -2.45 2.38 7.54
CA GLU A 158 -2.01 1.02 7.79
C GLU A 158 -2.03 0.68 9.28
N TYR A 159 -1.54 1.58 10.13
CA TYR A 159 -1.58 1.39 11.58
C TYR A 159 -3.02 1.23 12.08
N LEU A 160 -3.93 2.10 11.63
CA LEU A 160 -5.31 2.06 12.07
C LEU A 160 -6.03 0.80 11.55
N ILE A 161 -5.89 0.44 10.27
CA ILE A 161 -6.46 -0.80 9.71
C ILE A 161 -6.02 -2.01 10.52
N GLU A 162 -4.73 -2.14 10.81
CA GLU A 162 -4.21 -3.28 11.57
C GLU A 162 -4.65 -3.24 13.03
N SER A 163 -4.69 -2.05 13.65
CA SER A 163 -5.13 -1.89 15.05
C SER A 163 -6.62 -2.20 15.25
N GLN A 164 -7.47 -2.01 14.24
CA GLN A 164 -8.88 -2.40 14.31
C GLN A 164 -9.03 -3.92 14.41
N GLY A 165 -8.13 -4.67 13.78
CA GLY A 165 -8.17 -6.13 13.77
C GLY A 165 -9.51 -6.66 13.26
N SER A 166 -10.13 -7.58 14.01
CA SER A 166 -11.45 -8.10 13.68
C SER A 166 -12.57 -7.06 13.73
N SER A 167 -12.37 -5.94 14.41
CA SER A 167 -13.37 -4.87 14.55
C SER A 167 -13.55 -4.06 13.28
N ILE A 168 -12.73 -4.27 12.24
CA ILE A 168 -12.88 -3.63 10.94
C ILE A 168 -14.23 -3.97 10.27
N SER A 169 -14.86 -5.09 10.66
CA SER A 169 -16.20 -5.49 10.20
C SER A 169 -17.32 -5.12 11.17
N SER A 170 -17.04 -4.36 12.23
CA SER A 170 -18.05 -3.90 13.20
C SER A 170 -18.77 -2.65 12.69
N ASP A 171 -20.10 -2.60 12.86
CA ASP A 171 -20.92 -1.46 12.40
C ASP A 171 -20.65 -0.15 13.17
N SER A 172 -20.07 -0.24 14.37
CA SER A 172 -19.79 0.89 15.26
C SER A 172 -18.29 1.10 15.46
N MET A 173 -17.54 1.21 14.36
CA MET A 173 -16.13 1.53 14.44
C MET A 173 -15.93 2.98 14.91
N SER A 174 -15.13 3.14 15.96
CA SER A 174 -14.64 4.44 16.40
C SER A 174 -13.11 4.44 16.35
N VAL A 175 -12.55 5.59 15.99
CA VAL A 175 -11.10 5.82 16.05
C VAL A 175 -10.89 6.85 17.17
N PRO A 176 -10.48 6.41 18.37
CA PRO A 176 -10.17 7.31 19.48
C PRO A 176 -9.09 8.31 19.11
N THR A 177 -9.20 9.57 19.57
CA THR A 177 -8.24 10.64 19.27
C THR A 177 -6.81 10.28 19.68
N ASN A 178 -6.62 9.60 20.81
CA ASN A 178 -5.31 9.14 21.26
C ASN A 178 -4.70 8.06 20.34
N LEU A 179 -5.54 7.21 19.74
CA LEU A 179 -5.09 6.22 18.75
C LEU A 179 -4.72 6.90 17.44
N LEU A 180 -5.52 7.88 17.00
CA LEU A 180 -5.25 8.69 15.82
C LEU A 180 -3.95 9.49 15.95
N ASN A 181 -3.71 10.14 17.09
CA ASN A 181 -2.48 10.89 17.35
C ASN A 181 -1.25 9.98 17.26
N ARG A 182 -1.33 8.79 17.85
CA ARG A 182 -0.24 7.79 17.78
C ARG A 182 -0.01 7.31 16.35
N ALA A 183 -1.08 7.10 15.59
CA ALA A 183 -1.01 6.71 14.19
C ALA A 183 -0.35 7.80 13.31
N CYS A 184 -0.55 9.08 13.63
CA CYS A 184 0.13 10.20 12.97
C CYS A 184 1.59 10.38 13.40
N GLY A 185 2.08 9.67 14.44
CA GLY A 185 3.45 9.78 14.96
C GLY A 185 3.62 10.69 16.18
N GLY A 186 2.54 10.96 16.92
CA GLY A 186 2.55 11.69 18.19
C GLY A 186 2.68 10.81 19.43
#